data_AF-A0A1H9F9P3-F1
#
_entry.id   AF-A0A1H9F9P3-F1
#
_cell.length_a   1.000
_cell.length_b   1.000
_cell.length_c   1.000
_cell.angle_alpha   90.00
_cell.angle_beta   90.00
_cell.angle_gamma   90.00
#
_symmetry.space_group_name_H-M   'P 1'
#
loop_
_entity.id
_entity.type
_entity.pdbx_description
1 polymer ?
#
loop_
_entity_poly.entity_id
_entity_poly.type
_entity_poly.pdbx_seq_one_letter_code
_entity_poly.pdbx_strand_id
1 'polypeptide(L)' 'MLLEARRPDLALHWLQAAADQHYPDAMHWLGRCHISGEGVPKDEMLGLSWLQRAAALGHVISQRQMAGIRVNVE' A
#
# COMPACT_ATOMS: atom_id res chain seq x y z
N MET A 1 -17.77 -27.87 5.29
CA MET A 1 -17.61 -26.56 5.95
C MET A 1 -16.22 -26.52 6.57
N LEU A 2 -15.25 -25.96 5.85
CA LEU A 2 -13.91 -25.74 6.39
C LEU A 2 -13.63 -24.25 6.23
N LEU A 3 -13.42 -23.62 7.39
CA LEU A 3 -13.01 -22.25 7.61
C LEU A 3 -12.42 -21.60 6.36
N GLU A 4 -13.18 -20.65 5.79
CA GLU A 4 -12.65 -19.66 4.87
C GLU A 4 -11.48 -19.01 5.59
N ALA A 5 -10.29 -19.49 5.24
CA ALA A 5 -9.07 -18.91 5.71
C ALA A 5 -9.14 -17.45 5.26
N ARG A 6 -9.35 -16.57 6.24
CA ARG A 6 -9.12 -15.14 6.16
C ARG A 6 -7.64 -15.00 5.80
N ARG A 7 -7.31 -15.17 4.52
CA ARG A 7 -5.94 -15.31 3.98
C ARG A 7 -5.45 -13.91 3.65
N PRO A 8 -4.75 -13.22 4.57
CA PRO A 8 -4.06 -11.99 4.21
C PRO A 8 -3.15 -12.21 2.99
N ASP A 9 -2.61 -13.42 2.82
CA ASP A 9 -1.76 -13.80 1.69
C ASP A 9 -2.48 -13.71 0.33
N LEU A 10 -3.77 -14.07 0.26
CA LEU A 10 -4.56 -13.90 -0.96
C LEU A 10 -4.87 -12.42 -1.22
N ALA A 11 -5.18 -11.65 -0.18
CA ALA A 11 -5.43 -10.22 -0.32
C ALA A 11 -4.18 -9.49 -0.84
N LEU A 12 -3.01 -9.80 -0.30
CA LEU A 12 -1.73 -9.26 -0.76
C LEU A 12 -1.43 -9.64 -2.20
N HIS A 13 -1.70 -10.88 -2.59
CA HIS A 13 -1.53 -11.33 -3.97
C HIS A 13 -2.39 -10.50 -4.95
N TRP A 14 -3.68 -10.29 -4.62
CA TRP A 14 -4.57 -9.47 -5.44
C TRP A 14 -4.18 -8.00 -5.46
N LEU A 15 -3.75 -7.46 -4.32
CA LEU A 15 -3.26 -6.09 -4.25
C LEU A 15 -1.99 -5.91 -5.09
N GLN A 16 -1.09 -6.90 -5.10
CA GLN A 16 0.11 -6.89 -5.94
C GLN A 16 -0.26 -6.88 -7.42
N ALA A 17 -1.14 -7.80 -7.84
CA ALA A 17 -1.62 -7.85 -9.23
C ALA A 17 -2.35 -6.57 -9.67
N ALA A 18 -3.07 -5.91 -8.77
CA ALA A 18 -3.71 -4.63 -9.04
C ALA A 18 -2.71 -3.46 -9.05
N ALA A 19 -1.72 -3.46 -8.15
CA ALA A 19 -0.64 -2.47 -8.16
C ALA A 19 0.19 -2.56 -9.44
N ASP A 20 0.46 -3.76 -9.96
CA ASP A 20 1.15 -3.96 -11.24
C ASP A 20 0.33 -3.42 -12.43
N GLN A 21 -0.99 -3.37 -12.30
CA GLN A 21 -1.92 -2.75 -13.25
C GLN A 21 -2.13 -1.25 -12.99
N HIS A 22 -1.30 -0.61 -12.18
CA HIS A 22 -1.36 0.82 -11.87
C HIS A 22 -2.63 1.26 -11.13
N TYR A 23 -3.30 0.36 -10.39
CA TYR A 23 -4.42 0.74 -9.54
C TYR A 23 -3.93 1.46 -8.27
N PRO A 24 -4.23 2.77 -8.11
CA PRO A 24 -3.67 3.57 -7.02
C PRO A 24 -4.18 3.14 -5.63
N ASP A 25 -5.42 2.66 -5.56
CA ASP A 25 -6.00 2.11 -4.32
C ASP A 25 -5.24 0.86 -3.85
N ALA A 26 -4.85 -0.01 -4.78
CA ALA A 26 -4.13 -1.23 -4.44
C ALA A 26 -2.72 -0.93 -3.93
N MET A 27 -2.02 0.00 -4.57
CA MET A 27 -0.73 0.52 -4.09
C MET A 27 -0.85 1.14 -2.70
N HIS A 28 -1.93 1.87 -2.42
CA HIS A 28 -2.16 2.42 -1.09
C HIS A 28 -2.29 1.33 -0.02
N TRP A 29 -3.10 0.31 -0.29
CA TRP A 29 -3.29 -0.80 0.64
C TRP A 29 -2.03 -1.65 0.84
N LEU A 30 -1.27 -1.95 -0.22
CA LEU A 30 0.06 -2.58 -0.07
C LEU A 30 0.99 -1.76 0.79
N GLY A 31 1.03 -0.44 0.54
CA GLY A 31 1.83 0.49 1.33
C GLY A 31 1.49 0.40 2.82
N ARG A 32 0.19 0.37 3.14
CA ARG A 32 -0.31 0.21 4.50
C ARG A 32 0.01 -1.15 5.11
N CYS A 33 -0.11 -2.24 4.36
CA CYS A 33 0.24 -3.58 4.84
C CYS A 33 1.72 -3.63 5.24
N HIS A 34 2.62 -3.09 4.42
CA HIS A 34 4.04 -3.02 4.74
C HIS A 34 4.36 -2.09 5.92
N ILE A 35 3.68 -0.94 6.07
CA ILE A 35 3.87 -0.05 7.23
C ILE A 35 3.36 -0.69 8.52
N SER A 36 2.22 -1.38 8.47
CA SER A 36 1.60 -1.99 9.65
C SER A 36 2.17 -3.37 10.01
N GLY A 37 2.81 -4.05 9.06
CA GLY A 37 3.20 -5.45 9.20
C GLY A 37 2.00 -6.41 9.17
N GLU A 38 0.87 -6.00 8.60
CA GLU A 38 -0.34 -6.83 8.53
C GLU A 38 -0.24 -7.79 7.34
N GLY A 39 -0.01 -9.08 7.64
CA GLY A 39 0.11 -10.13 6.62
C GLY A 39 1.43 -10.15 5.85
N VAL A 40 2.27 -9.13 6.00
CA VAL A 40 3.64 -9.05 5.44
C VAL A 40 4.64 -8.64 6.52
N PRO A 41 5.93 -8.94 6.34
CA PRO A 41 6.98 -8.32 7.13
C PRO A 41 6.84 -6.79 7.10
N LYS A 42 6.93 -6.19 8.29
CA LYS A 42 6.89 -4.73 8.44
C LYS A 42 8.12 -4.12 7.74
N ASP A 43 7.86 -3.26 6.78
CA ASP A 43 8.87 -2.47 6.06
C ASP A 43 8.28 -1.10 5.73
N GLU A 44 8.63 -0.12 6.55
CA GLU A 44 8.13 1.25 6.40
C GLU A 44 8.65 1.92 5.13
N MET A 45 9.88 1.63 4.69
CA MET A 45 10.43 2.22 3.48
C MET A 45 9.73 1.69 2.24
N LEU A 46 9.53 0.37 2.16
CA LEU A 46 8.78 -0.24 1.07
C LEU A 46 7.35 0.27 1.06
N GLY A 47 6.71 0.38 2.22
CA GLY A 47 5.34 0.86 2.32
C GLY A 47 5.18 2.33 1.90
N LEU A 48 6.11 3.20 2.29
CA LEU A 48 6.16 4.60 1.83
C LEU A 48 6.39 4.70 0.32
N SER A 49 7.21 3.83 -0.26
CA SER A 49 7.44 3.81 -1.72
C SER A 49 6.15 3.50 -2.50
N TRP A 50 5.33 2.57 -2.00
CA TRP A 50 4.02 2.26 -2.59
C TRP A 50 3.03 3.42 -2.44
N LEU A 51 3.00 4.07 -1.26
CA LEU A 51 2.17 5.26 -1.05
C LEU A 51 2.59 6.43 -1.95
N GLN A 52 3.89 6.62 -2.19
CA GLN A 52 4.41 7.61 -3.13
C GLN A 52 3.92 7.34 -4.56
N ARG A 53 3.98 6.09 -5.02
CA ARG A 53 3.47 5.69 -6.34
C ARG A 53 1.96 5.91 -6.44
N ALA A 54 1.20 5.51 -5.43
CA ALA A 54 -0.24 5.77 -5.36
C ALA A 54 -0.55 7.27 -5.44
N ALA A 55 0.19 8.10 -4.71
CA ALA A 55 0.02 9.55 -4.71
C ALA A 55 0.34 10.17 -6.08
N ALA A 56 1.40 9.68 -6.75
CA ALA A 56 1.79 10.10 -8.09
C ALA A 56 0.72 9.76 -9.15
N LEU A 57 -0.03 8.68 -8.95
CA LEU A 57 -1.15 8.28 -9.82
C LEU A 57 -2.50 8.91 -9.46
N GLY A 58 -2.54 9.90 -8.56
CA GLY A 58 -3.77 10.62 -8.25
C GLY A 58 -4.55 10.10 -7.03
N HIS A 59 -4.04 9.12 -6.27
CA HIS A 59 -4.75 8.61 -5.10
C HIS A 59 -4.83 9.68 -4.00
N VAL A 60 -6.02 10.26 -3.81
CA VAL A 60 -6.25 11.42 -2.92
C VAL A 60 -5.80 11.15 -1.48
N ILE A 61 -6.04 9.95 -0.95
CA ILE A 61 -5.65 9.61 0.42
C ILE A 61 -4.12 9.53 0.53
N SER A 62 -3.45 8.89 -0.43
CA SER A 62 -1.99 8.82 -0.44
C SER A 62 -1.37 10.20 -0.67
N GLN A 63 -1.96 11.04 -1.52
CA GLN A 63 -1.51 12.42 -1.70
C GLN A 63 -1.59 13.22 -0.39
N ARG A 64 -2.68 13.08 0.38
CA ARG A 64 -2.80 13.72 1.69
C ARG A 64 -1.80 13.17 2.71
N GLN A 65 -1.58 11.86 2.73
CA GLN A 65 -0.56 11.23 3.59
C GLN A 65 0.86 11.69 3.23
N MET A 66 1.17 11.82 1.94
CA MET A 66 2.46 12.28 1.46
C MET A 66 2.63 13.81 1.52
N ALA A 67 1.54 14.59 1.61
CA ALA A 67 1.59 16.05 1.68
C ALA A 67 2.35 16.55 2.92
N GLY A 68 2.29 15.81 4.03
CA GLY A 68 3.10 16.08 5.24
C GLY A 68 4.56 15.62 5.14
N ILE A 69 4.90 14.77 4.17
CA ILE A 69 6.26 14.23 3.98
C ILE A 69 7.06 15.11 3.00
N ARG A 70 6.38 15.70 1.99
CA ARG A 70 7.02 16.56 0.97
C ARG A 70 7.49 17.94 1.48
N VAL A 71 7.07 18.35 2.68
CA VAL A 71 7.46 19.63 3.30
C VAL A 71 8.82 19.61 4.01
N ASN A 72 9.58 18.51 3.92
CA ASN A 72 10.86 18.39 4.61
C ASN A 72 12.08 18.18 3.69
N VAL A 73 11.97 18.66 2.44
CA VAL A 73 13.07 18.67 1.47
C VAL A 73 13.35 20.12 1.08
N GLU A 74 13.91 20.88 2.03
CA GLU A 74 14.61 22.15 1.78
C GLU A 74 16.10 21.96 2.08
#